data_AF-A0A2U3VH50-F1
#
_entry.id   AF-A0A2U3VH50-F1
#
_cell.length_a   1.000
_cell.length_b   1.000
_cell.length_c   1.000
_cell.angle_alpha   90.00
_cell.angle_beta   90.00
_cell.angle_gamma   90.00
#
_symmetry.space_group_name_H-M   'P 1'
#
loop_
_entity.id
_entity.type
_entity.pdbx_description
1 polymer ?
#
loop_
_entity_poly.entity_id
_entity_poly.type
_entity_poly.pdbx_seq_one_letter_code
_entity_poly.pdbx_strand_id
1 'polypeptide(L)'
;MRLEVPNSEFFLKAALEATRKRKWKKVLIKLIKMTTSQKHRDFVAEPMGEKPVGSLAGIGEVLGKKLEERGFDKAYVVLGQFLVLKKDEDLFREWLKDTCGANAKQSRDCFGCLREWCDAFL
;
A
#
# COMPACT_ATOMS: atom_id res chain seq x y z
N MET A 1 8.64 -43.75 17.47
CA MET A 1 8.21 -42.44 16.92
C MET A 1 7.54 -42.68 15.58
N ARG A 2 6.20 -42.71 15.51
CA ARG A 2 5.45 -42.84 14.25
C ARG A 2 5.07 -41.43 13.82
N LEU A 3 5.66 -40.94 12.74
CA LEU A 3 5.22 -39.71 12.10
C LEU A 3 3.91 -40.04 11.37
N GLU A 4 2.79 -39.58 11.90
CA GLU A 4 1.50 -39.65 11.19
C GLU A 4 1.58 -38.76 9.97
N VAL A 5 1.63 -39.38 8.79
CA VAL A 5 1.58 -38.67 7.51
C VAL A 5 0.17 -38.07 7.38
N PRO A 6 0.02 -36.74 7.19
CA PRO A 6 -1.29 -36.12 7.10
C PRO A 6 -2.09 -36.71 5.93
N ASN A 7 -3.32 -37.15 6.20
CA ASN A 7 -4.23 -37.69 5.18
C ASN A 7 -4.50 -36.64 4.07
N SER A 8 -4.81 -37.09 2.86
CA SER A 8 -5.14 -36.22 1.71
C SER A 8 -6.29 -35.25 2.01
N GLU A 9 -7.23 -35.64 2.88
CA GLU A 9 -8.27 -34.81 3.49
C GLU A 9 -7.71 -33.54 4.16
N PHE A 10 -6.58 -33.64 4.86
CA PHE A 10 -5.94 -32.52 5.55
C PHE A 10 -5.39 -31.50 4.55
N PHE A 11 -4.76 -31.98 3.48
CA PHE A 11 -4.26 -31.12 2.39
C PHE A 11 -5.41 -30.43 1.64
N LEU A 12 -6.53 -31.13 1.41
CA LEU A 12 -7.71 -30.54 0.76
C LEU A 12 -8.38 -29.47 1.63
N LYS A 13 -8.49 -29.70 2.95
CA LYS A 13 -9.02 -28.70 3.89
C LYS A 13 -8.11 -27.46 3.97
N ALA A 14 -6.79 -27.66 4.04
CA ALA A 14 -5.83 -26.56 4.01
C ALA A 14 -5.87 -25.77 2.69
N ALA A 15 -6.00 -26.45 1.55
CA ALA A 15 -6.14 -25.81 0.23
C ALA A 15 -7.48 -25.06 0.07
N LEU A 16 -8.58 -25.62 0.61
CA LEU A 16 -9.89 -24.97 0.64
C LEU A 16 -9.88 -23.72 1.54
N GLU A 17 -9.25 -23.78 2.72
CA GLU A 17 -9.07 -22.62 3.59
C GLU A 17 -8.15 -21.56 2.97
N ALA A 18 -7.07 -21.97 2.28
CA ALA A 18 -6.19 -21.06 1.56
C ALA A 18 -6.93 -20.36 0.40
N THR A 19 -7.77 -21.08 -0.35
CA THR A 19 -8.59 -20.50 -1.41
C THR A 19 -9.74 -19.65 -0.87
N ARG A 20 -10.31 -20.00 0.30
CA ARG A 20 -11.30 -19.18 1.01
C ARG A 20 -10.68 -17.87 1.49
N LYS A 21 -9.49 -17.89 2.10
CA LYS A 21 -8.72 -16.69 2.47
C LYS A 21 -8.40 -15.82 1.25
N ARG A 22 -8.01 -16.41 0.10
CA ARG A 22 -7.77 -15.66 -1.15
C ARG A 22 -9.05 -15.03 -1.71
N LYS A 23 -10.17 -15.75 -1.69
CA LYS A 23 -11.47 -15.27 -2.18
C LYS A 23 -12.02 -14.16 -1.28
N TRP A 24 -11.89 -14.30 0.04
CA TRP A 24 -12.26 -13.27 1.01
C TRP A 24 -11.32 -12.06 0.98
N LYS A 25 -10.01 -12.23 0.75
CA LYS A 25 -9.06 -11.13 0.49
C LYS A 25 -9.48 -10.35 -0.77
N LYS A 26 -9.85 -11.04 -1.85
CA LYS A 26 -10.40 -10.41 -3.07
C LYS A 26 -11.73 -9.67 -2.83
N VAL A 27 -12.64 -10.22 -2.03
CA VAL A 27 -13.93 -9.58 -1.70
C VAL A 27 -13.74 -8.38 -0.78
N LEU A 28 -12.86 -8.46 0.22
CA LEU A 28 -12.51 -7.36 1.12
C LEU A 28 -11.86 -6.21 0.34
N ILE A 29 -10.89 -6.52 -0.54
CA ILE A 29 -10.32 -5.55 -1.48
C ILE A 29 -11.41 -4.95 -2.39
N LYS A 30 -12.43 -5.74 -2.79
CA LYS A 30 -13.56 -5.26 -3.59
C LYS A 30 -14.55 -4.36 -2.84
N LEU A 31 -14.71 -4.51 -1.52
CA LEU A 31 -15.51 -3.61 -0.70
C LEU A 31 -14.77 -2.30 -0.39
N ILE A 32 -13.46 -2.35 -0.10
CA ILE A 32 -12.61 -1.16 0.06
C ILE A 32 -12.53 -0.37 -1.26
N LYS A 33 -12.55 -1.09 -2.40
CA LYS A 33 -12.68 -0.54 -3.76
C LYS A 33 -13.88 0.39 -3.99
N MET A 34 -14.83 0.57 -3.08
CA MET A 34 -15.94 1.52 -3.28
C MET A 34 -15.73 2.89 -2.60
N THR A 35 -14.75 3.06 -1.71
CA THR A 35 -14.61 4.29 -0.89
C THR A 35 -13.40 5.17 -1.20
N THR A 36 -12.43 4.71 -2.01
CA THR A 36 -11.20 5.48 -2.35
C THR A 36 -11.12 5.88 -3.84
N SER A 37 -10.37 6.95 -4.14
CA SER A 37 -10.12 7.52 -5.48
C SER A 37 -9.62 6.47 -6.48
N GLN A 38 -9.95 6.57 -7.79
CA GLN A 38 -9.49 5.62 -8.83
C GLN A 38 -7.97 5.46 -8.85
N LYS A 39 -7.21 6.56 -8.65
CA LYS A 39 -5.74 6.51 -8.55
C LYS A 39 -5.23 5.66 -7.39
N HIS A 40 -5.94 5.70 -6.25
CA HIS A 40 -5.62 4.87 -5.09
C HIS A 40 -5.80 3.39 -5.45
N ARG A 41 -6.89 3.03 -6.13
CA ARG A 41 -7.23 1.65 -6.51
C ARG A 41 -6.17 1.02 -7.42
N ASP A 42 -5.70 1.76 -8.43
CA ASP A 42 -4.69 1.24 -9.37
C ASP A 42 -3.31 1.09 -8.73
N PHE A 43 -3.05 1.86 -7.66
CA PHE A 43 -1.80 1.79 -6.91
C PHE A 43 -1.75 0.60 -5.94
N VAL A 44 -2.83 0.33 -5.18
CA VAL A 44 -2.91 -0.84 -4.26
C VAL A 44 -3.28 -2.16 -4.92
N ALA A 45 -3.73 -2.17 -6.17
CA ALA A 45 -4.06 -3.41 -6.88
C ALA A 45 -2.82 -4.19 -7.35
N GLU A 46 -1.69 -3.52 -7.52
CA GLU A 46 -0.45 -4.08 -8.06
C GLU A 46 0.74 -3.73 -7.16
N PRO A 47 1.77 -4.58 -7.08
CA PRO A 47 3.00 -4.22 -6.40
C PRO A 47 3.58 -2.93 -7.00
N MET A 48 3.98 -1.99 -6.15
CA MET A 48 4.31 -0.61 -6.56
C MET A 48 5.43 -0.52 -7.60
N GLY A 49 6.28 -1.54 -7.71
CA GLY A 49 7.30 -1.68 -8.73
C GLY A 49 8.15 -0.41 -8.88
N GLU A 50 8.27 0.05 -10.12
CA GLU A 50 8.95 1.31 -10.48
C GLU A 50 7.97 2.44 -10.82
N LYS A 51 6.75 2.43 -10.25
CA LYS A 51 5.77 3.49 -10.50
C LYS A 51 6.31 4.84 -10.01
N PRO A 52 6.07 5.94 -10.76
CA PRO A 52 6.52 7.26 -10.38
C PRO A 52 5.78 7.74 -9.12
N VAL A 53 6.38 8.68 -8.39
CA VAL A 53 5.80 9.22 -7.16
C VAL A 53 4.42 9.87 -7.38
N GLY A 54 4.16 10.40 -8.58
CA GLY A 54 2.85 10.96 -8.97
C GLY A 54 1.71 9.95 -9.11
N SER A 55 2.01 8.64 -9.03
CA SER A 55 0.99 7.60 -8.97
C SER A 55 0.40 7.41 -7.56
N LEU A 56 1.03 7.96 -6.52
CA LEU A 56 0.50 7.90 -5.15
C LEU A 56 -0.77 8.75 -5.02
N ALA A 57 -1.75 8.24 -4.27
CA ALA A 57 -2.94 9.03 -3.94
C ALA A 57 -2.52 10.29 -3.17
N GLY A 58 -3.20 11.41 -3.43
CA GLY A 58 -2.84 12.70 -2.83
C GLY A 58 -1.64 13.41 -3.46
N ILE A 59 -0.78 12.72 -4.21
CA ILE A 59 0.34 13.33 -4.93
C ILE A 59 -0.11 13.72 -6.35
N GLY A 60 -0.31 15.02 -6.56
CA GLY A 60 -0.54 15.59 -7.87
C GLY A 60 0.76 15.85 -8.62
N GLU A 61 0.68 16.27 -9.88
CA GLU A 61 1.84 16.60 -10.73
C GLU A 61 2.78 17.64 -10.09
N VAL A 62 2.21 18.67 -9.45
CA VAL A 62 2.99 19.71 -8.76
C VAL A 62 3.76 19.16 -7.56
N LEU A 63 3.13 18.29 -6.76
CA LEU A 63 3.80 17.67 -5.61
C LEU A 63 4.80 16.61 -6.05
N GLY A 64 4.46 15.85 -7.10
CA GLY A 64 5.32 14.84 -7.70
C GLY A 64 6.59 15.46 -8.23
N LYS A 65 6.50 16.57 -8.98
CA LYS A 65 7.68 17.29 -9.48
C LYS A 65 8.59 17.78 -8.35
N LYS A 66 8.03 18.32 -7.26
CA LYS A 66 8.82 18.73 -6.08
C LYS A 66 9.48 17.56 -5.38
N LEU A 67 8.81 16.41 -5.33
CA LEU A 67 9.36 15.17 -4.79
C LEU A 67 10.50 14.66 -5.69
N GLU A 68 10.31 14.65 -7.00
CA GLU A 68 11.33 14.32 -8.00
C GLU A 68 12.57 15.22 -7.89
N GLU A 69 12.39 16.54 -7.74
CA GLU A 69 13.47 17.52 -7.53
C GLU A 69 14.28 17.25 -6.25
N ARG A 70 13.67 16.61 -5.24
CA ARG A 70 14.34 16.20 -4.01
C ARG A 70 14.90 14.78 -4.06
N GLY A 71 14.81 14.09 -5.20
CA GLY A 71 15.28 12.71 -5.37
C GLY A 71 14.26 11.63 -4.99
N PHE A 72 12.99 12.00 -4.79
CA PHE A 72 11.87 11.07 -4.62
C PHE A 72 11.15 10.89 -5.96
N ASP A 73 11.84 10.32 -6.93
CA ASP A 73 11.34 10.08 -8.29
C ASP A 73 10.32 8.93 -8.33
N LYS A 74 10.56 7.89 -7.54
CA LYS A 74 9.74 6.68 -7.52
C LYS A 74 8.98 6.50 -6.22
N ALA A 75 7.81 5.86 -6.31
CA ALA A 75 6.94 5.66 -5.16
C ALA A 75 7.57 4.79 -4.06
N TYR A 76 8.48 3.88 -4.41
CA TYR A 76 9.21 3.07 -3.42
C TYR A 76 10.16 3.90 -2.55
N VAL A 77 10.65 5.05 -3.03
CA VAL A 77 11.54 5.93 -2.25
C VAL A 77 10.73 6.58 -1.14
N VAL A 78 9.52 7.05 -1.46
CA VAL A 78 8.57 7.60 -0.48
C VAL A 78 8.11 6.52 0.51
N LEU A 79 7.87 5.30 0.03
CA LEU A 79 7.59 4.17 0.92
C LEU A 79 8.78 3.88 1.86
N GLY A 80 10.00 3.93 1.37
CA GLY A 80 11.21 3.77 2.19
C GLY A 80 11.23 4.78 3.34
N GLN A 81 10.95 6.05 3.04
CA GLN A 81 10.84 7.10 4.04
C GLN A 81 9.71 6.83 5.04
N PHE A 82 8.54 6.40 4.56
CA PHE A 82 7.41 6.01 5.40
C PHE A 82 7.76 4.88 6.39
N LEU A 83 8.56 3.91 5.96
CA LEU A 83 9.05 2.82 6.82
C LEU A 83 10.10 3.29 7.83
N VAL A 84 10.99 4.20 7.46
CA VAL A 84 11.96 4.83 8.37
C VAL A 84 11.24 5.59 9.49
N LEU A 85 10.15 6.28 9.15
CA LEU A 85 9.26 6.96 10.10
C LEU A 85 8.34 6.00 10.87
N LYS A 86 8.58 4.69 10.81
CA LYS A 86 7.80 3.65 11.52
C LYS A 86 6.29 3.71 11.24
N LYS A 87 5.89 4.19 10.06
CA LYS A 87 4.48 4.38 9.68
C LYS A 87 3.73 5.38 10.57
N ASP A 88 4.44 6.31 11.20
CA ASP A 88 3.86 7.36 12.02
C ASP A 88 3.15 8.40 11.14
N GLU A 89 1.86 8.64 11.43
CA GLU A 89 1.02 9.51 10.61
C GLU A 89 1.42 10.97 10.74
N ASP A 90 1.72 11.43 11.94
CA ASP A 90 2.02 12.84 12.20
C ASP A 90 3.39 13.19 11.61
N LEU A 91 4.40 12.35 11.87
CA LEU A 91 5.75 12.55 11.31
C LEU A 91 5.76 12.48 9.78
N PHE A 92 5.04 11.53 9.18
CA PHE A 92 4.99 11.42 7.72
C PHE A 92 4.28 12.62 7.09
N ARG A 93 3.18 13.09 7.69
CA ARG A 93 2.44 14.24 7.17
C ARG A 93 3.24 15.54 7.29
N GLU A 94 3.94 15.73 8.40
CA GLU A 94 4.86 16.86 8.59
C GLU A 94 6.02 16.80 7.59
N TRP A 95 6.65 15.64 7.44
CA TRP A 95 7.70 15.44 6.43
C TRP A 95 7.21 15.72 5.01
N LEU A 96 6.03 15.23 4.62
CA LEU A 96 5.47 15.45 3.29
C LEU A 96 5.15 16.94 3.06
N LYS A 97 4.66 17.63 4.09
CA LYS A 97 4.41 19.08 4.06
C LYS A 97 5.72 19.86 3.91
N ASP A 98 6.77 19.52 4.63
CA ASP A 98 8.06 20.22 4.56
C ASP A 98 8.83 19.89 3.26
N THR A 99 8.57 18.70 2.71
CA THR A 99 9.25 18.21 1.50
C THR A 99 8.63 18.76 0.23
N CYS A 100 7.31 18.67 0.05
CA CYS A 100 6.65 19.10 -1.19
C CYS A 100 5.58 20.20 -0.98
N GLY A 101 5.32 20.62 0.25
CA GLY A 101 4.26 21.59 0.55
C GLY A 101 2.87 20.96 0.46
N ALA A 102 2.75 19.66 0.73
CA ALA A 102 1.47 18.96 0.69
C ALA A 102 0.48 19.54 1.72
N ASN A 103 -0.79 19.67 1.32
CA ASN A 103 -1.84 20.07 2.25
C ASN A 103 -2.29 18.90 3.16
N ALA A 104 -3.10 19.20 4.18
CA ALA A 104 -3.57 18.20 5.14
C ALA A 104 -4.39 17.06 4.50
N LYS A 105 -5.12 17.35 3.41
CA LYS A 105 -5.92 16.35 2.69
C LYS A 105 -5.03 15.42 1.86
N GLN A 106 -4.10 15.99 1.08
CA GLN A 106 -3.16 15.28 0.23
C GLN A 106 -2.23 14.37 1.04
N SER A 107 -1.71 14.87 2.16
CA SER A 107 -0.86 14.09 3.05
C SER A 107 -1.61 12.93 3.69
N ARG A 108 -2.87 13.13 4.10
CA ARG A 108 -3.75 12.06 4.60
C ARG A 108 -4.07 11.01 3.52
N ASP A 109 -4.42 11.45 2.32
CA ASP A 109 -4.72 10.54 1.19
C ASP A 109 -3.48 9.70 0.82
N CYS A 110 -2.29 10.32 0.80
CA CYS A 110 -1.01 9.65 0.54
C CYS A 110 -0.66 8.64 1.64
N PHE A 111 -0.78 9.05 2.91
CA PHE A 111 -0.56 8.19 4.07
C PHE A 111 -1.48 6.96 4.05
N GLY A 112 -2.78 7.17 3.82
CA GLY A 112 -3.75 6.08 3.73
C GLY A 112 -3.41 5.08 2.61
N CYS A 113 -2.98 5.59 1.46
CA CYS A 113 -2.56 4.76 0.33
C CYS A 113 -1.34 3.89 0.65
N LEU A 114 -0.30 4.49 1.25
CA LEU A 114 0.92 3.76 1.63
C LEU A 114 0.66 2.75 2.75
N ARG A 115 -0.19 3.10 3.71
CA ARG A 115 -0.59 2.21 4.80
C ARG A 115 -1.35 0.99 4.28
N GLU A 116 -2.36 1.20 3.44
CA GLU A 116 -3.12 0.10 2.84
C GLU A 116 -2.22 -0.78 1.95
N TRP A 117 -1.28 -0.17 1.21
CA TRP A 117 -0.31 -0.91 0.42
C TRP A 117 0.60 -1.77 1.29
N CYS A 118 1.11 -1.22 2.40
CA CYS A 118 1.85 -1.98 3.39
C CYS A 118 1.02 -3.16 3.92
N ASP A 119 -0.22 -2.94 4.36
CA ASP A 119 -1.05 -4.02 4.93
C ASP A 119 -1.41 -5.11 3.89
N ALA A 120 -1.41 -4.79 2.60
CA ALA A 120 -1.73 -5.73 1.53
C ALA A 120 -0.53 -6.60 1.10
N PHE A 121 0.67 -6.03 1.06
CA PHE A 121 1.88 -6.60 0.44
C PHE A 121 3.07 -6.82 1.38
N LEU A 122 3.12 -6.20 2.55
CA LEU A 122 4.18 -6.32 3.56
C LEU A 122 3.67 -7.07 4.79
#